data_AF-A0A178MH34-F1
#
_entry.id   AF-A0A178MH34-F1
#
_cell.length_a   1.000
_cell.length_b   1.000
_cell.length_c   1.000
_cell.angle_alpha   90.00
_cell.angle_beta   90.00
_cell.angle_gamma   90.00
#
_symmetry.space_group_name_H-M   'P 1'
#
loop_
_entity.id
_entity.type
_entity.pdbx_description
1 polymer ?
#
loop_
_entity_poly.entity_id
_entity_poly.type
_entity_poly.pdbx_seq_one_letter_code
_entity_poly.pdbx_strand_id
1 'polypeptide(L)'
;MGYADLEKTGNGYLVDTADWSPAIADEIAAAEGLALTEKHWDLINYLREEFFDNNENQPNERHMCKAMSERWGGSVATKDLYDLFPMQPSKQAGKIAGLPETKRKGGY
;
A
#
# COMPACT_ATOMS: atom_id res chain seq x y z
N MET A 1 -0.31 21.32 -3.92
CA MET A 1 -1.48 20.52 -3.54
C MET A 1 -0.93 19.36 -2.73
N GLY A 2 -1.22 19.33 -1.44
CA GLY A 2 -0.78 18.28 -0.53
C GLY A 2 -1.91 17.30 -0.24
N TYR A 3 -1.64 16.24 0.53
CA TYR A 3 -2.63 15.23 0.92
C TYR A 3 -3.82 15.83 1.69
N ALA A 4 -3.63 16.98 2.32
CA ALA A 4 -4.71 17.73 2.98
C ALA A 4 -5.74 18.31 1.99
N ASP A 5 -5.34 18.63 0.76
CA ASP A 5 -6.17 19.26 -0.27
C ASP A 5 -6.93 18.25 -1.15
N LEU A 6 -6.56 16.96 -1.06
CA LEU A 6 -7.12 15.89 -1.90
C LEU A 6 -8.44 15.36 -1.34
N GLU A 7 -9.34 14.96 -2.24
CA GLU A 7 -10.56 14.27 -1.86
C GLU A 7 -10.24 12.85 -1.37
N LYS A 8 -10.73 12.55 -0.17
CA LYS A 8 -10.50 11.27 0.49
C LYS A 8 -11.76 10.71 1.11
N THR A 9 -11.82 9.40 1.19
CA THR A 9 -12.90 8.68 1.88
C THR A 9 -12.81 8.92 3.39
N GLY A 10 -13.88 8.56 4.13
CA GLY A 10 -13.88 8.65 5.60
C GLY A 10 -12.77 7.84 6.29
N ASN A 11 -12.20 6.87 5.57
CA ASN A 11 -11.07 6.05 6.04
C ASN A 11 -9.70 6.60 5.58
N GLY A 12 -9.68 7.72 4.86
CA GLY A 12 -8.47 8.40 4.38
C GLY A 12 -7.88 7.85 3.08
N TYR A 13 -8.62 7.07 2.30
CA TYR A 13 -8.18 6.62 0.97
C TYR A 13 -8.41 7.73 -0.05
N LEU A 14 -7.50 7.88 -1.02
CA LEU A 14 -7.71 8.81 -2.13
C LEU A 14 -8.94 8.39 -2.94
N VAL A 15 -9.79 9.36 -3.30
CA VAL A 15 -10.94 9.13 -4.18
C VAL A 15 -10.47 8.96 -5.62
N ASP A 16 -9.50 9.77 -6.04
CA ASP A 16 -8.84 9.68 -7.34
C ASP A 16 -7.42 9.13 -7.18
N THR A 17 -7.10 8.04 -7.88
CA THR A 17 -5.77 7.43 -7.88
C THR A 17 -4.76 8.21 -8.71
N ALA A 18 -5.22 9.10 -9.60
CA ALA A 18 -4.39 9.98 -10.42
C ALA A 18 -3.75 11.12 -9.61
N ASP A 19 -4.36 11.51 -8.49
CA ASP A 19 -3.82 12.51 -7.57
C ASP A 19 -2.65 12.00 -6.74
N TRP A 20 -2.40 10.69 -6.77
CA TRP A 20 -1.30 10.09 -6.05
C TRP A 20 0.04 10.51 -6.66
N SER A 21 0.97 10.85 -5.77
CA SER A 21 2.38 11.02 -6.10
C SER A 21 3.23 10.49 -4.94
N PRO A 22 4.55 10.28 -5.14
CA PRO A 22 5.41 9.86 -4.05
C PRO A 22 5.36 10.80 -2.84
N ALA A 23 5.26 12.11 -3.06
CA ALA A 23 5.10 13.07 -1.97
C ALA A 23 3.80 12.86 -1.18
N ILE A 24 2.70 12.54 -1.87
CA ILE A 24 1.41 12.24 -1.24
C ILE A 24 1.48 10.93 -0.44
N ALA A 25 2.19 9.91 -0.94
CA ALA A 25 2.41 8.67 -0.20
C ALA A 25 3.13 8.94 1.13
N ASP A 26 4.19 9.76 1.12
CA ASP A 26 4.91 10.16 2.34
C ASP A 26 3.98 10.91 3.31
N GLU A 27 3.13 11.80 2.82
CA GLU A 27 2.14 12.51 3.66
C GLU A 27 1.09 11.57 4.25
N ILE A 28 0.59 10.59 3.48
CA ILE A 28 -0.35 9.57 3.95
C ILE A 28 0.31 8.71 5.04
N ALA A 29 1.53 8.27 4.80
CA ALA A 29 2.28 7.46 5.77
C ALA A 29 2.57 8.24 7.05
N ALA A 30 2.97 9.51 6.93
CA ALA A 30 3.17 10.40 8.09
C ALA A 30 1.88 10.59 8.89
N ALA A 31 0.72 10.70 8.23
CA ALA A 31 -0.59 10.76 8.89
C ALA A 31 -0.96 9.46 9.61
N GLU A 32 -0.45 8.31 9.15
CA GLU A 32 -0.55 7.00 9.81
C GLU A 32 0.52 6.78 10.90
N GLY A 33 1.44 7.75 11.10
CA GLY A 33 2.55 7.62 12.04
C GLY A 33 3.65 6.66 11.58
N LEU A 34 3.78 6.47 10.26
CA LEU A 34 4.71 5.54 9.62
C LEU A 34 5.73 6.29 8.76
N ALA A 35 6.99 5.90 8.84
CA ALA A 35 8.06 6.45 8.01
C ALA A 35 8.38 5.48 6.85
N LEU A 36 8.20 5.94 5.61
CA LEU A 36 8.46 5.12 4.43
C LEU A 36 9.96 4.94 4.23
N THR A 37 10.40 3.69 4.30
CA THR A 37 11.75 3.25 3.89
C THR A 37 11.70 2.60 2.51
N GLU A 38 12.87 2.30 1.93
CA GLU A 38 12.96 1.62 0.63
C GLU A 38 12.10 0.36 0.54
N LYS A 39 12.04 -0.43 1.62
CA LYS A 39 11.18 -1.63 1.67
C LYS A 39 9.69 -1.32 1.62
N HIS A 40 9.27 -0.20 2.22
CA HIS A 40 7.88 0.23 2.12
C HIS A 40 7.56 0.66 0.69
N TRP A 41 8.48 1.40 0.06
CA TRP A 41 8.36 1.83 -1.33
C TRP A 41 8.29 0.65 -2.30
N ASP A 42 9.08 -0.40 -2.10
CA ASP A 42 9.00 -1.61 -2.91
C ASP A 42 7.60 -2.24 -2.89
N LEU A 43 6.99 -2.33 -1.71
CA LEU A 43 5.63 -2.87 -1.59
C LEU A 43 4.57 -1.93 -2.19
N ILE A 44 4.70 -0.63 -1.94
CA ILE A 44 3.80 0.40 -2.49
C ILE A 44 3.82 0.39 -4.02
N ASN A 45 5.01 0.39 -4.60
CA ASN A 45 5.19 0.38 -6.06
C ASN A 45 4.66 -0.93 -6.65
N TYR A 46 4.95 -2.07 -6.01
CA TYR A 46 4.39 -3.36 -6.41
C TYR A 46 2.86 -3.37 -6.41
N LEU A 47 2.23 -2.82 -5.37
CA LEU A 47 0.77 -2.74 -5.29
C LEU A 47 0.18 -1.86 -6.40
N ARG A 48 0.87 -0.75 -6.74
CA ARG A 48 0.46 0.13 -7.84
C ARG A 48 0.60 -0.58 -9.18
N GLU A 49 1.75 -1.20 -9.44
CA GLU A 49 1.99 -1.99 -10.66
C GLU A 49 0.91 -3.06 -10.83
N GLU A 50 0.63 -3.87 -9.79
CA GLU A 50 -0.44 -4.86 -9.82
C GLU A 50 -1.82 -4.26 -10.09
N PHE A 51 -2.13 -3.11 -9.51
CA PHE A 51 -3.42 -2.47 -9.72
C PHE A 51 -3.58 -1.96 -11.16
N PHE A 52 -2.58 -1.27 -11.69
CA PHE A 52 -2.66 -0.68 -13.03
C PHE A 52 -2.45 -1.71 -14.15
N ASP A 53 -1.59 -2.71 -13.94
CA ASP A 53 -1.24 -3.70 -14.96
C ASP A 53 -2.18 -4.92 -14.94
N ASN A 54 -2.74 -5.27 -13.78
CA ASN A 54 -3.57 -6.48 -13.61
C ASN A 54 -5.05 -6.17 -13.32
N ASN A 55 -5.66 -5.23 -14.05
CA ASN A 55 -7.11 -4.96 -14.01
C ASN A 55 -7.63 -4.67 -12.58
N GLU A 56 -7.00 -3.70 -11.90
CA GLU A 56 -7.35 -3.27 -10.55
C GLU A 56 -7.17 -4.37 -9.48
N ASN A 57 -6.30 -5.34 -9.74
CA ASN A 57 -6.01 -6.42 -8.82
C ASN A 57 -5.26 -5.90 -7.59
N GLN A 58 -5.82 -6.14 -6.41
CA GLN A 58 -5.15 -5.87 -5.14
C GLN A 58 -4.72 -7.21 -4.50
N PRO A 59 -3.42 -7.53 -4.50
CA PRO A 59 -2.93 -8.79 -3.97
C PRO A 59 -3.15 -8.88 -2.45
N ASN A 60 -3.34 -10.11 -1.95
CA ASN A 60 -3.42 -10.38 -0.52
C ASN A 60 -2.02 -10.50 0.11
N GLU A 61 -1.97 -10.64 1.44
CA GLU A 61 -0.72 -10.75 2.20
C GLU A 61 0.19 -11.89 1.73
N ARG A 62 -0.37 -13.00 1.29
CA ARG A 62 0.40 -14.13 0.76
C ARG A 62 1.10 -13.80 -0.57
N HIS A 63 0.40 -13.12 -1.48
CA HIS A 63 0.99 -12.69 -2.75
C HIS A 63 2.02 -11.58 -2.54
N MET A 64 1.74 -10.63 -1.65
CA MET A 64 2.71 -9.59 -1.27
C MET A 64 4.00 -10.21 -0.72
N CYS A 65 3.90 -11.17 0.21
CA CYS A 65 5.07 -11.88 0.74
C CYS A 65 5.87 -12.55 -0.37
N LYS A 66 5.19 -13.22 -1.32
CA LYS A 66 5.85 -13.89 -2.44
C LYS A 66 6.59 -12.90 -3.35
N ALA A 67 5.93 -11.80 -3.73
CA ALA A 67 6.52 -10.78 -4.59
C ALA A 67 7.73 -10.09 -3.92
N MET A 68 7.60 -9.74 -2.63
CA MET A 68 8.71 -9.16 -1.87
C MET A 68 9.84 -10.18 -1.65
N SER A 69 9.53 -11.47 -1.52
CA SER A 69 10.55 -12.53 -1.43
C SER A 69 11.40 -12.62 -2.70
N GLU A 70 10.75 -12.56 -3.85
CA GLU A 70 11.41 -12.55 -5.16
C GLU A 70 12.23 -11.27 -5.36
N ARG A 71 11.71 -10.12 -4.93
CA ARG A 71 12.37 -8.80 -5.08
C ARG A 71 13.56 -8.59 -4.13
N TRP A 72 13.45 -9.02 -2.88
CA TRP A 72 14.50 -8.86 -1.86
C TRP A 72 15.46 -10.05 -1.78
N GLY A 73 15.23 -11.10 -2.57
CA GLY A 73 16.12 -12.27 -2.64
C GLY A 73 16.13 -13.12 -1.37
N GLY A 74 15.01 -13.20 -0.63
CA GLY A 74 14.90 -13.93 0.64
C GLY A 74 13.48 -14.37 0.93
N SER A 75 13.26 -15.16 1.98
CA SER A 75 11.91 -15.53 2.40
C SER A 75 11.29 -14.41 3.22
N VAL A 76 10.36 -13.66 2.64
CA VAL A 76 9.55 -12.66 3.35
C VAL A 76 8.33 -13.35 3.94
N ALA A 77 8.22 -13.32 5.26
CA ALA A 77 7.06 -13.80 5.97
C ALA A 77 6.04 -12.68 6.17
N THR A 78 4.80 -13.06 6.47
CA THR A 78 3.75 -12.12 6.84
C THR A 78 4.19 -11.22 7.99
N LYS A 79 4.94 -11.77 8.96
CA LYS A 79 5.51 -11.00 10.07
C LYS A 79 6.37 -9.82 9.61
N ASP A 80 7.21 -10.01 8.59
CA ASP A 80 8.07 -8.94 8.08
C ASP A 80 7.24 -7.80 7.45
N LEU A 81 6.10 -8.14 6.83
CA LEU A 81 5.16 -7.14 6.33
C LEU A 81 4.48 -6.39 7.47
N TYR A 82 4.12 -7.06 8.58
CA TYR A 82 3.59 -6.40 9.77
C TYR A 82 4.64 -5.53 10.48
N ASP A 83 5.92 -5.90 10.42
CA ASP A 83 7.01 -5.08 10.95
C ASP A 83 7.16 -3.76 10.16
N LEU A 84 6.86 -3.79 8.85
CA LEU A 84 6.78 -2.59 8.01
C LEU A 84 5.47 -1.82 8.22
N PHE A 85 4.34 -2.52 8.14
CA PHE A 85 2.99 -1.96 8.19
C PHE A 85 2.20 -2.57 9.36
N PRO A 86 2.31 -2.01 10.58
CA PRO A 86 1.84 -2.64 11.82
C PRO A 86 0.32 -2.71 11.97
N MET A 87 -0.45 -1.84 11.29
CA MET A 87 -1.92 -1.87 11.37
C MET A 87 -2.49 -3.03 10.57
N GLN A 88 -2.18 -3.07 9.28
CA GLN A 88 -2.56 -4.15 8.37
C GLN A 88 -1.83 -3.94 7.05
N PRO A 89 -0.86 -4.80 6.66
CA PRO A 89 -0.01 -4.54 5.50
C PRO A 89 -0.79 -4.34 4.22
N SER A 90 -1.82 -5.16 3.98
CA SER A 90 -2.64 -5.07 2.78
C SER A 90 -3.39 -3.73 2.68
N LYS A 91 -4.04 -3.30 3.76
CA LYS A 91 -4.81 -2.06 3.78
C LYS A 91 -3.96 -0.81 3.88
N GLN A 92 -2.95 -0.84 4.76
CA GLN A 92 -2.09 0.30 5.04
C GLN A 92 -1.18 0.59 3.84
N ALA A 93 -0.54 -0.43 3.27
CA ALA A 93 0.26 -0.26 2.06
C ALA A 93 -0.62 0.13 0.86
N GLY A 94 -1.81 -0.46 0.70
CA GLY A 94 -2.76 -0.06 -0.36
C GLY A 94 -3.21 1.39 -0.25
N LYS A 95 -3.50 1.86 0.97
CA LYS A 95 -3.85 3.26 1.25
C LYS A 95 -2.72 4.21 0.89
N ILE A 96 -1.50 3.90 1.36
CA ILE A 96 -0.31 4.71 1.09
C ILE A 96 0.04 4.68 -0.40
N ALA A 97 -0.21 3.57 -1.09
CA ALA A 97 -0.08 3.42 -2.53
C ALA A 97 -1.12 4.23 -3.32
N GLY A 98 -2.06 4.91 -2.66
CA GLY A 98 -3.11 5.69 -3.30
C GLY A 98 -4.12 4.83 -4.04
N LEU A 99 -4.26 3.57 -3.65
CA LEU A 99 -5.24 2.66 -4.24
C LEU A 99 -6.59 2.81 -3.53
N PRO A 100 -7.71 2.57 -4.24
CA PRO A 100 -9.03 2.64 -3.62
C PRO A 100 -9.18 1.55 -2.56
N GLU A 101 -10.02 1.82 -1.57
CA GLU A 101 -10.31 0.86 -0.50
C GLU A 101 -10.87 -0.44 -1.07
N THR A 102 -10.18 -1.57 -0.87
CA THR A 102 -10.71 -2.88 -1.25
C THR A 102 -11.89 -3.26 -0.37
N LYS A 103 -13.04 -3.49 -1.01
CA LYS A 103 -14.23 -4.06 -0.37
C LYS A 103 -14.17 -5.57 -0.22
N ARG A 104 -13.05 -6.23 -0.58
CA ARG A 104 -12.92 -7.67 -0.31
C ARG A 104 -12.92 -7.86 1.21
N LYS A 105 -14.02 -8.43 1.74
CA LYS A 105 -13.99 -9.09 3.04
C LYS A 105 -12.80 -10.04 3.01
N GLY A 106 -11.86 -9.88 3.92
CA GLY A 106 -10.77 -10.82 4.12
C GLY A 106 -11.36 -12.19 4.43
N GLY A 107 -11.62 -12.96 3.39
CA GLY A 107 -12.05 -14.34 3.48
C GLY A 107 -10.79 -15.17 3.66
N TYR A 108 -10.52 -15.50 4.93
CA TYR A 108 -9.80 -16.71 5.30
C TYR A 108 -10.56 -17.94 4.79
#